data_AF-A0A1I4LX80-F1
#
_entry.id   AF-A0A1I4LX80-F1
#
_cell.length_a   1.000
_cell.length_b   1.000
_cell.length_c   1.000
_cell.angle_alpha   90.00
_cell.angle_beta   90.00
_cell.angle_gamma   90.00
#
_symmetry.space_group_name_H-M   'P 1'
#
loop_
_entity.id
_entity.type
_entity.pdbx_description
1 polymer ?
#
loop_
_entity_poly.entity_id
_entity_poly.type
_entity_poly.pdbx_seq_one_letter_code
_entity_poly.pdbx_strand_id
1 'polypeptide(L)'
;MPFPPPGSRRHSRSHPVLNALGTLLLMAGFIALFMPSLVLQVLPAGLAELLVAQAKVLIGVGIGCQVLAVITRAKKARVEAERVTALQQAPPDAPQNGDTPTNIDWTPLKGGGANFRTHHLVVANPHRLEVRTSVQMILFCGLFIALGAGVGGVFIVSGLRSGDLVQALMPGLIGLVFVLTGALLLRSASKRRVFDRTLGGYWRGSGKLSNPQALAAQAEWAWLQDIKALQLLQERITSRSSSGGSRSYWSYELNLVLSDGRRLNVMDHGNYDRLRQDADAIAQFLGVAVLERG
;
A
#
# COMPACT_ATOMS: atom_id res chain seq x y z
N MET A 1 -16.74 26.60 -32.40
CA MET A 1 -17.43 25.40 -31.86
C MET A 1 -16.98 25.21 -30.43
N PRO A 2 -17.88 25.06 -29.44
CA PRO A 2 -17.48 24.79 -28.06
C PRO A 2 -17.12 23.31 -27.92
N PHE A 3 -15.97 23.03 -27.31
CA PHE A 3 -15.53 21.68 -26.96
C PHE A 3 -16.48 21.03 -25.94
N PRO A 4 -16.68 19.71 -25.99
CA PRO A 4 -17.51 19.01 -25.03
C PRO A 4 -16.89 19.05 -23.62
N PRO A 5 -17.70 19.00 -22.55
CA PRO A 5 -17.20 19.01 -21.18
C PRO A 5 -16.33 17.76 -20.90
N PRO A 6 -15.31 17.87 -20.04
CA PRO A 6 -14.40 16.77 -19.75
C PRO A 6 -15.18 15.61 -19.13
N GLY A 7 -15.26 14.52 -19.89
CA GLY A 7 -15.90 13.28 -19.46
C GLY A 7 -15.29 12.78 -18.16
N SER A 8 -16.17 12.43 -17.22
CA SER A 8 -15.85 11.77 -15.96
C SER A 8 -14.95 10.55 -16.23
N ARG A 9 -13.64 10.68 -16.00
CA ARG A 9 -12.70 9.57 -16.10
C ARG A 9 -13.04 8.59 -14.98
N ARG A 10 -13.76 7.52 -15.33
CA ARG A 10 -13.97 6.38 -14.44
C ARG A 10 -12.60 5.78 -14.13
N HIS A 11 -12.08 6.06 -12.94
CA HIS A 11 -10.95 5.32 -12.41
C HIS A 11 -11.28 3.82 -12.46
N SER A 12 -10.46 3.03 -13.14
CA SER A 12 -10.53 1.58 -13.03
C SER A 12 -10.11 1.23 -11.60
N ARG A 13 -11.12 0.98 -10.77
CA ARG A 13 -10.99 0.44 -9.42
C ARG A 13 -10.03 -0.75 -9.51
N SER A 14 -8.90 -0.69 -8.82
CA SER A 14 -8.08 -1.89 -8.58
C SER A 14 -9.01 -2.97 -8.07
N HIS A 15 -9.17 -4.12 -8.74
CA HIS A 15 -10.20 -5.12 -8.42
C HIS A 15 -10.06 -5.60 -6.95
N PRO A 16 -10.71 -4.96 -5.96
CA PRO A 16 -10.48 -5.30 -4.55
C PRO A 16 -11.17 -6.64 -4.27
N VAL A 17 -12.24 -6.89 -5.02
CA VAL A 17 -13.04 -8.10 -5.07
C VAL A 17 -12.20 -9.31 -5.48
N LEU A 18 -11.29 -9.19 -6.45
CA LEU A 18 -10.50 -10.35 -6.91
C LEU A 18 -9.49 -10.79 -5.84
N ASN A 19 -8.85 -9.84 -5.15
CA ASN A 19 -7.95 -10.17 -4.03
C ASN A 19 -8.71 -10.73 -2.84
N ALA A 20 -9.83 -10.10 -2.46
CA ALA A 20 -10.65 -10.56 -1.35
C ALA A 20 -11.19 -11.98 -1.63
N LEU A 21 -11.68 -12.23 -2.84
CA LEU A 21 -12.15 -13.54 -3.28
C LEU A 21 -11.02 -14.57 -3.25
N GLY A 22 -9.85 -14.24 -3.81
CA GLY A 22 -8.68 -15.13 -3.79
C GLY A 22 -8.24 -15.48 -2.37
N THR A 23 -8.21 -14.50 -1.46
CA THR A 23 -7.87 -14.72 -0.05
C THR A 23 -8.91 -15.57 0.67
N LEU A 24 -10.21 -15.33 0.44
CA LEU A 24 -11.27 -16.13 1.05
C LEU A 24 -11.25 -17.59 0.57
N LEU A 25 -11.03 -17.81 -0.73
CA LEU A 25 -10.91 -19.16 -1.30
C LEU A 25 -9.69 -19.91 -0.76
N LEU A 26 -8.56 -19.21 -0.62
CA LEU A 26 -7.38 -19.77 0.03
C LEU A 26 -7.68 -20.15 1.48
N MET A 27 -8.26 -19.24 2.28
CA MET A 27 -8.58 -19.52 3.68
C MET A 27 -9.54 -20.70 3.81
N ALA A 28 -10.63 -20.71 3.05
CA ALA A 28 -11.62 -21.79 3.08
C ALA A 28 -11.01 -23.13 2.64
N GLY A 29 -10.22 -23.13 1.57
CA GLY A 29 -9.53 -24.33 1.10
C GLY A 29 -8.48 -24.84 2.09
N PHE A 30 -7.72 -23.96 2.74
CA PHE A 30 -6.77 -24.34 3.80
C PHE A 30 -7.47 -24.90 5.03
N ILE A 31 -8.52 -24.25 5.53
CA ILE A 31 -9.28 -24.74 6.69
C ILE A 31 -9.90 -26.10 6.38
N ALA A 32 -10.50 -26.27 5.20
CA ALA A 32 -11.09 -27.54 4.79
C ALA A 32 -10.06 -28.66 4.58
N LEU A 33 -8.85 -28.33 4.11
CA LEU A 33 -7.78 -29.30 3.89
C LEU A 33 -7.10 -29.74 5.19
N PHE A 34 -6.89 -28.83 6.15
CA PHE A 34 -6.11 -29.09 7.37
C PHE A 34 -6.93 -29.31 8.63
N MET A 35 -8.16 -28.84 8.64
CA MET A 35 -9.07 -28.97 9.77
C MET A 35 -10.44 -29.49 9.30
N PRO A 36 -10.49 -30.65 8.59
CA PRO A 36 -11.74 -31.16 8.05
C PRO A 36 -12.77 -31.46 9.16
N SER A 37 -12.31 -31.92 10.32
CA SER A 37 -13.15 -32.12 11.51
C SER A 37 -13.80 -30.82 12.00
N LEU A 38 -13.07 -29.72 12.00
CA LEU A 38 -13.61 -28.40 12.35
C LEU A 38 -14.66 -27.96 11.33
N VAL A 39 -14.41 -28.17 10.03
CA VAL A 39 -15.36 -27.83 8.97
C VAL A 39 -16.64 -28.65 9.08
N LEU A 40 -16.53 -29.95 9.33
CA LEU A 40 -17.66 -30.86 9.53
C LEU A 40 -18.49 -30.53 10.79
N GLN A 41 -17.86 -29.94 11.82
CA GLN A 41 -18.55 -29.53 13.04
C GLN A 41 -19.26 -28.17 12.92
N VAL A 42 -18.70 -27.26 12.12
CA VAL A 42 -19.18 -25.87 12.05
C VAL A 42 -20.18 -25.66 10.90
N LEU A 43 -20.07 -26.41 9.81
CA LEU A 43 -20.90 -26.22 8.61
C LEU A 43 -21.93 -27.34 8.45
N PRO A 44 -23.06 -27.08 7.77
CA PRO A 44 -24.03 -28.12 7.42
C PRO A 44 -23.36 -29.25 6.63
N ALA A 45 -23.74 -30.51 6.91
CA ALA A 45 -23.08 -31.70 6.39
C ALA A 45 -22.79 -31.65 4.87
N GLY A 46 -23.80 -31.35 4.04
CA GLY A 46 -23.62 -31.28 2.59
C GLY A 46 -22.66 -30.17 2.11
N LEU A 47 -22.58 -29.05 2.83
CA LEU A 47 -21.67 -27.96 2.49
C LEU A 47 -20.25 -28.27 2.99
N ALA A 48 -20.13 -28.88 4.17
CA ALA A 48 -18.87 -29.28 4.77
C ALA A 48 -18.17 -30.36 3.94
N GLU A 49 -18.89 -31.40 3.52
CA GLU A 49 -18.39 -32.47 2.66
C GLU A 49 -17.91 -31.92 1.31
N LEU A 50 -18.68 -31.01 0.70
CA LEU A 50 -18.29 -30.35 -0.55
C LEU A 50 -17.02 -29.51 -0.37
N LEU A 51 -16.91 -28.73 0.71
CA LEU A 51 -15.74 -27.90 1.01
C LEU A 51 -14.48 -28.73 1.22
N VAL A 52 -14.58 -29.83 1.98
CA VAL A 52 -13.47 -30.76 2.23
C VAL A 52 -13.08 -31.47 0.94
N ALA A 53 -14.05 -31.96 0.16
CA ALA A 53 -13.80 -32.62 -1.12
C ALA A 53 -13.13 -31.69 -2.15
N GLN A 54 -13.52 -30.42 -2.17
CA GLN A 54 -13.01 -29.43 -3.13
C GLN A 54 -11.88 -28.55 -2.57
N ALA A 55 -11.33 -28.87 -1.39
CA ALA A 55 -10.35 -28.03 -0.71
C ALA A 55 -9.11 -27.68 -1.58
N LYS A 56 -8.59 -28.66 -2.32
CA LYS A 56 -7.46 -28.48 -3.24
C LYS A 56 -7.81 -27.57 -4.43
N VAL A 57 -9.04 -27.68 -4.95
CA VAL A 57 -9.54 -26.84 -6.05
C VAL A 57 -9.70 -25.40 -5.57
N LEU A 58 -10.26 -25.19 -4.37
CA LEU A 58 -10.39 -23.87 -3.75
C LEU A 58 -9.03 -23.19 -3.56
N ILE A 59 -8.02 -23.93 -3.10
CA ILE A 59 -6.65 -23.42 -2.99
C ILE A 59 -6.11 -23.03 -4.38
N GLY A 60 -6.24 -23.92 -5.37
CA GLY A 60 -5.75 -23.67 -6.74
C GLY A 60 -6.39 -22.43 -7.37
N VAL A 61 -7.71 -22.28 -7.27
CA VAL A 61 -8.44 -21.09 -7.76
C VAL A 61 -8.03 -19.84 -6.99
N GLY A 62 -7.88 -19.95 -5.66
CA GLY A 62 -7.42 -18.85 -4.82
C GLY A 62 -6.03 -18.33 -5.21
N ILE A 63 -5.07 -19.22 -5.46
CA ILE A 63 -3.73 -18.87 -5.99
C ILE A 63 -3.86 -18.21 -7.35
N GLY A 64 -4.65 -18.77 -8.26
CA GLY A 64 -4.89 -18.23 -9.60
C GLY A 64 -5.41 -16.79 -9.57
N CYS A 65 -6.37 -16.49 -8.69
CA CYS A 65 -6.88 -15.13 -8.47
C CYS A 65 -5.78 -14.17 -8.00
N GLN A 66 -4.91 -14.60 -7.07
CA GLN A 66 -3.82 -13.76 -6.55
C GLN A 66 -2.76 -13.49 -7.63
N VAL A 67 -2.35 -14.50 -8.39
CA VAL A 67 -1.39 -14.35 -9.50
C VAL A 67 -1.94 -13.40 -10.55
N LEU A 68 -3.21 -13.55 -10.94
CA LEU A 68 -3.86 -12.67 -11.91
C LEU A 68 -3.94 -11.23 -11.40
N ALA A 69 -4.24 -11.03 -10.11
CA ALA A 69 -4.24 -9.71 -9.50
C ALA A 69 -2.85 -9.05 -9.48
N VAL A 70 -1.78 -9.83 -9.29
CA VAL A 70 -0.40 -9.33 -9.37
C VAL A 70 -0.03 -8.98 -10.81
N ILE A 71 -0.33 -9.84 -11.79
CA ILE A 71 -0.04 -9.58 -13.21
C ILE A 71 -0.77 -8.31 -13.69
N THR A 72 -2.05 -8.14 -13.33
CA THR A 72 -2.81 -6.94 -13.72
C THR A 72 -2.24 -5.67 -13.09
N ARG A 73 -1.78 -5.72 -11.83
CA ARG A 73 -1.08 -4.61 -11.17
C ARG A 73 0.26 -4.29 -11.84
N ALA A 74 1.06 -5.30 -12.16
CA ALA A 74 2.35 -5.13 -12.80
C ALA A 74 2.20 -4.51 -14.21
N LYS A 75 1.23 -4.99 -15.00
CA LYS A 75 0.89 -4.40 -16.31
C LYS A 75 0.47 -2.94 -16.17
N LYS A 76 -0.38 -2.61 -15.19
CA LYS A 76 -0.83 -1.23 -14.95
C LYS A 76 0.32 -0.32 -14.53
N ALA A 77 1.20 -0.78 -13.63
CA ALA A 77 2.38 -0.03 -13.18
C ALA A 77 3.36 0.24 -14.34
N ARG A 78 3.54 -0.73 -15.23
CA ARG A 78 4.37 -0.56 -16.43
C ARG A 78 3.80 0.47 -17.40
N VAL A 79 2.49 0.40 -17.69
CA VAL A 79 1.83 1.39 -18.57
C VAL A 79 1.90 2.79 -17.98
N GLU A 80 1.74 2.92 -16.66
CA GLU A 80 1.86 4.22 -16.00
C GLU A 80 3.30 4.75 -16.05
N ALA A 81 4.30 3.88 -15.84
CA ALA A 81 5.71 4.24 -15.98
C ALA A 81 6.04 4.69 -17.42
N GLU A 82 5.57 3.95 -18.43
CA GLU A 82 5.74 4.31 -19.85
C GLU A 82 5.08 5.66 -20.18
N ARG A 83 3.90 5.95 -19.60
CA ARG A 83 3.23 7.26 -19.74
C ARG A 83 4.01 8.39 -19.06
N VAL A 84 4.53 8.16 -17.87
CA VAL A 84 5.35 9.16 -17.15
C VAL A 84 6.61 9.48 -17.94
N THR A 85 7.29 8.46 -18.47
CA THR A 85 8.47 8.65 -19.35
C THR A 85 8.10 9.40 -20.64
N ALA A 86 6.97 9.08 -21.27
CA ALA A 86 6.51 9.77 -22.47
C ALA A 86 6.17 11.24 -22.23
N LEU A 87 5.59 11.57 -21.07
CA LEU A 87 5.32 12.96 -20.67
C LEU A 87 6.61 13.74 -20.37
N GLN A 88 7.64 13.07 -19.83
CA GLN A 88 8.96 13.67 -19.58
C GLN A 88 9.77 13.92 -20.87
N GLN A 89 9.44 13.24 -21.97
CA GLN A 89 10.12 13.36 -23.26
C GLN A 89 9.36 14.25 -24.26
N ALA A 90 8.24 14.85 -23.87
CA ALA A 90 7.48 15.74 -24.74
C ALA A 90 8.23 17.07 -25.00
N PRO A 91 8.12 17.67 -26.21
CA PRO A 91 8.79 18.93 -26.54
C PRO A 91 8.38 20.06 -25.57
N PRO A 92 9.30 20.98 -25.23
CA PRO A 92 9.03 22.06 -24.27
C PRO A 92 7.89 23.02 -24.68
N ASP A 93 7.48 23.02 -25.95
CA ASP A 93 6.50 23.97 -26.50
C ASP A 93 5.11 23.36 -26.75
N ALA A 94 4.86 22.12 -26.31
CA ALA A 94 3.49 21.61 -26.29
C ALA A 94 2.70 22.37 -25.22
N PRO A 95 1.57 23.03 -25.53
CA PRO A 95 0.81 23.78 -24.55
C PRO A 95 0.30 22.82 -23.47
N GLN A 96 1.01 22.78 -22.34
CA GLN A 96 0.54 22.13 -21.14
C GLN A 96 -0.60 23.01 -20.62
N ASN A 97 -1.84 22.56 -20.77
CA ASN A 97 -2.98 23.16 -20.08
C ASN A 97 -2.76 22.99 -18.56
N GLY A 98 -1.97 23.87 -17.96
CA GLY A 98 -1.50 23.72 -16.58
C GLY A 98 -0.86 24.96 -15.95
N ASP A 99 -0.68 26.08 -16.66
CA ASP A 99 0.01 27.26 -16.14
C ASP A 99 -0.80 28.12 -15.16
N THR A 100 -1.72 27.50 -14.42
CA THR A 100 -2.29 28.11 -13.21
C THR A 100 -2.44 27.07 -12.09
N PRO A 101 -2.12 27.41 -10.83
CA PRO A 101 -2.32 26.57 -9.63
C PRO A 101 -3.76 26.10 -9.36
N THR A 102 -4.70 26.38 -10.26
CA THR A 102 -6.15 26.17 -10.10
C THR A 102 -6.67 24.82 -10.59
N ASN A 103 -5.83 23.93 -11.14
CA ASN A 103 -6.25 22.59 -11.57
C ASN A 103 -5.46 21.47 -10.88
N ILE A 104 -5.34 21.56 -9.55
CA ILE A 104 -4.77 20.47 -8.75
C ILE A 104 -5.82 19.37 -8.62
N ASP A 105 -5.45 18.15 -9.01
CA ASP A 105 -6.29 16.97 -8.79
C ASP A 105 -6.46 16.68 -7.29
N TRP A 106 -7.70 16.44 -6.85
CA TRP A 106 -8.07 16.18 -5.46
C TRP A 106 -8.41 14.72 -5.18
N THR A 107 -8.15 13.82 -6.14
CA THR A 107 -8.34 12.38 -5.94
C THR A 107 -7.18 11.77 -5.14
N PRO A 108 -7.43 10.82 -4.21
CA PRO A 108 -6.37 10.12 -3.48
C PRO A 108 -5.40 9.40 -4.42
N LEU A 109 -4.08 9.48 -4.17
CA LEU A 109 -3.09 8.75 -4.97
C LEU A 109 -3.03 7.28 -4.55
N LYS A 110 -3.30 6.99 -3.26
CA LYS A 110 -3.30 5.63 -2.71
C LYS A 110 -4.60 5.35 -2.00
N GLY A 111 -5.52 4.67 -2.69
CA GLY A 111 -6.76 4.21 -2.09
C GLY A 111 -6.54 3.12 -1.03
N GLY A 112 -7.34 3.16 0.04
CA GLY A 112 -7.36 2.12 1.07
C GLY A 112 -6.39 2.34 2.23
N GLY A 113 -6.22 3.59 2.66
CA GLY A 113 -5.34 3.93 3.78
C GLY A 113 -5.67 3.21 5.08
N ALA A 114 -4.65 3.09 5.94
CA ALA A 114 -4.75 2.38 7.21
C ALA A 114 -5.47 3.22 8.27
N ASN A 115 -6.21 2.56 9.17
CA ASN A 115 -6.86 3.20 10.31
C ASN A 115 -5.89 3.50 11.48
N PHE A 116 -4.60 3.21 11.32
CA PHE A 116 -3.56 3.47 12.32
C PHE A 116 -2.36 4.20 11.72
N ARG A 117 -1.51 4.78 12.58
CA ARG A 117 -0.35 5.56 12.15
C ARG A 117 0.68 4.64 11.49
N THR A 118 0.85 4.72 10.17
CA THR A 118 1.85 3.92 9.45
C THR A 118 3.25 4.52 9.53
N HIS A 119 3.32 5.86 9.56
CA HIS A 119 4.56 6.63 9.58
C HIS A 119 4.47 7.82 10.53
N HIS A 120 5.63 8.35 10.93
CA HIS A 120 5.75 9.57 11.73
C HIS A 120 6.84 10.46 11.18
N LEU A 121 6.65 11.77 11.31
CA LEU A 121 7.68 12.75 11.00
C LEU A 121 8.73 12.80 12.11
N VAL A 122 10.00 12.88 11.72
CA VAL A 122 11.15 13.03 12.61
C VAL A 122 12.02 14.17 12.07
N VAL A 123 12.31 15.13 12.93
CA VAL A 123 13.33 16.15 12.66
C VAL A 123 14.69 15.52 12.95
N ALA A 124 15.43 15.13 11.91
CA ALA A 124 16.75 14.51 12.09
C ALA A 124 17.81 15.56 12.46
N ASN A 125 17.72 16.74 11.83
CA ASN A 125 18.49 17.95 12.13
C ASN A 125 17.82 19.17 11.44
N PRO A 126 18.29 20.42 11.64
CA PRO A 126 17.67 21.62 11.06
C PRO A 126 17.60 21.64 9.51
N HIS A 127 18.41 20.84 8.83
CA HIS A 127 18.45 20.73 7.38
C HIS A 127 17.81 19.45 6.86
N ARG A 128 17.20 18.63 7.73
CA ARG A 128 16.72 17.30 7.34
C ARG A 128 15.51 16.81 8.13
N LEU A 129 14.44 16.52 7.40
CA LEU A 129 13.26 15.83 7.89
C LEU A 129 13.18 14.41 7.34
N GLU A 130 12.74 13.47 8.17
CA GLU A 130 12.50 12.08 7.76
C GLU A 130 11.11 11.62 8.18
N VAL A 131 10.35 11.09 7.24
CA VAL A 131 9.13 10.32 7.51
C VAL A 131 9.53 8.86 7.67
N ARG A 132 9.43 8.35 8.90
CA ARG A 132 9.85 7.00 9.28
C ARG A 132 8.67 6.11 9.60
N THR A 133 8.84 4.81 9.41
CA THR A 133 7.88 3.79 9.83
C THR A 133 7.57 3.94 11.32
N SER A 134 6.30 3.83 11.70
CA SER A 134 5.92 3.86 13.10
C SER A 134 6.30 2.55 13.81
N VAL A 135 6.50 2.62 15.12
CA VAL A 135 6.69 1.41 15.95
C VAL A 135 5.49 0.47 15.81
N GLN A 136 4.28 1.00 15.74
CA GLN A 136 3.06 0.21 15.54
C GLN A 136 3.10 -0.61 14.25
N MET A 137 3.56 -0.02 13.14
CA MET A 137 3.68 -0.72 11.86
C MET A 137 4.78 -1.80 11.91
N ILE A 138 5.89 -1.54 12.62
CA ILE A 138 6.94 -2.54 12.84
C ILE A 138 6.40 -3.72 13.65
N LEU A 139 5.69 -3.46 14.75
CA LEU A 139 5.07 -4.50 15.59
C LEU A 139 4.02 -5.30 14.81
N PHE A 140 3.19 -4.61 14.02
CA PHE A 140 2.19 -5.27 13.16
C PHE A 140 2.86 -6.22 12.16
N CYS A 141 3.91 -5.79 11.46
CA CYS A 141 4.63 -6.68 10.54
C CYS A 141 5.38 -7.80 11.28
N GLY A 142 5.96 -7.47 12.44
CA GLY A 142 6.66 -8.43 13.31
C GLY A 142 5.73 -9.55 13.80
N LEU A 143 4.46 -9.24 14.08
CA LEU A 143 3.47 -10.24 14.47
C LEU A 143 3.23 -11.28 13.36
N PHE A 144 3.11 -10.85 12.10
CA PHE A 144 2.97 -11.78 10.96
C PHE A 144 4.19 -12.69 10.83
N ILE A 145 5.39 -12.14 10.98
CA ILE A 145 6.64 -12.91 10.93
C ILE A 145 6.70 -13.91 12.09
N ALA A 146 6.44 -13.45 13.32
CA ALA A 146 6.51 -14.28 14.52
C ALA A 146 5.48 -15.41 14.49
N LEU A 147 4.23 -15.14 14.09
CA LEU A 147 3.20 -16.17 13.96
C LEU A 147 3.54 -17.16 12.86
N GLY A 148 3.99 -16.69 11.69
CA GLY A 148 4.36 -17.56 10.59
C GLY A 148 5.54 -18.48 10.94
N ALA A 149 6.61 -17.93 11.53
CA ALA A 149 7.79 -18.68 11.93
C ALA A 149 7.52 -19.60 13.13
N GLY A 150 6.79 -19.10 14.13
CA GLY A 150 6.47 -19.85 15.34
C GLY A 150 5.54 -21.02 15.05
N VAL A 151 4.34 -20.74 14.52
CA VAL A 151 3.36 -21.78 14.22
C VAL A 151 3.89 -22.73 13.14
N GLY A 152 4.37 -22.19 12.02
CA GLY A 152 4.93 -23.01 10.93
C GLY A 152 6.10 -23.86 11.40
N GLY A 153 7.02 -23.29 12.18
CA GLY A 153 8.18 -24.00 12.73
C GLY A 153 7.80 -25.14 13.69
N VAL A 154 6.84 -24.91 14.59
CA VAL A 154 6.35 -25.96 15.51
C VAL A 154 5.77 -27.14 14.75
N PHE A 155 4.94 -26.88 13.74
CA PHE A 155 4.36 -27.95 12.93
C PHE A 155 5.40 -28.68 12.07
N ILE A 156 6.39 -27.98 11.52
CA ILE A 156 7.51 -28.60 10.81
C ILE A 156 8.28 -29.54 11.76
N VAL A 157 8.66 -29.07 12.96
CA VAL A 157 9.40 -29.88 13.93
C VAL A 157 8.56 -31.07 14.40
N SER A 158 7.28 -30.86 14.68
CA SER A 158 6.37 -31.93 15.10
C SER A 158 6.22 -33.00 14.02
N GLY A 159 5.98 -32.61 12.77
CA GLY A 159 5.80 -33.55 11.66
C GLY A 159 7.10 -34.31 11.31
N LEU A 160 8.26 -33.65 11.41
CA LEU A 160 9.55 -34.33 11.26
C LEU A 160 9.80 -35.36 12.37
N ARG A 161 9.37 -35.08 13.60
CA ARG A 161 9.48 -36.02 14.74
C ARG A 161 8.49 -37.18 14.66
N SER A 162 7.28 -36.94 14.16
CA SER A 162 6.26 -37.98 13.99
C SER A 162 6.44 -38.79 12.71
N GLY A 163 7.31 -38.34 11.78
CA GLY A 163 7.44 -38.91 10.44
C GLY A 163 6.30 -38.54 9.49
N ASP A 164 5.34 -37.73 9.95
CA ASP A 164 4.24 -37.22 9.13
C ASP A 164 4.68 -35.95 8.38
N LEU A 165 5.17 -36.19 7.17
CA LEU A 165 5.58 -35.13 6.24
C LEU A 165 4.43 -34.19 5.88
N VAL A 166 3.18 -34.66 5.84
CA VAL A 166 2.02 -33.83 5.47
C VAL A 166 1.71 -32.84 6.59
N GLN A 167 1.78 -33.30 7.84
CA GLN A 167 1.63 -32.47 9.03
C GLN A 167 2.75 -31.42 9.16
N ALA A 168 3.96 -31.72 8.68
CA ALA A 168 5.07 -30.76 8.63
C ALA A 168 4.93 -29.75 7.48
N LEU A 169 4.76 -30.24 6.25
CA LEU A 169 4.90 -29.43 5.04
C LEU A 169 3.83 -28.33 4.96
N MET A 170 2.58 -28.67 5.20
CA MET A 170 1.49 -27.76 4.84
C MET A 170 1.33 -26.59 5.80
N PRO A 171 1.30 -26.77 7.13
CA PRO A 171 1.37 -25.64 8.06
C PRO A 171 2.71 -24.89 7.93
N GLY A 172 3.79 -25.59 7.59
CA GLY A 172 5.09 -24.99 7.27
C GLY A 172 5.01 -24.01 6.09
N LEU A 173 4.34 -24.38 5.00
CA LEU A 173 4.13 -23.53 3.82
C LEU A 173 3.24 -22.32 4.15
N ILE A 174 2.18 -22.51 4.93
CA ILE A 174 1.34 -21.39 5.40
C ILE A 174 2.17 -20.44 6.26
N GLY A 175 2.95 -20.98 7.20
CA GLY A 175 3.88 -20.22 8.03
C GLY A 175 4.86 -19.41 7.19
N LEU A 176 5.43 -20.02 6.15
CA LEU A 176 6.32 -19.36 5.20
C LEU A 176 5.63 -18.19 4.47
N VAL A 177 4.38 -18.35 4.02
CA VAL A 177 3.61 -17.26 3.38
C VAL A 177 3.44 -16.07 4.34
N PHE A 178 3.14 -16.33 5.60
CA PHE A 178 3.02 -15.28 6.63
C PHE A 178 4.36 -14.58 6.89
N VAL A 179 5.46 -15.34 7.00
CA VAL A 179 6.82 -14.77 7.15
C VAL A 179 7.18 -13.90 5.96
N LEU A 180 6.99 -14.39 4.73
CA LEU A 180 7.30 -13.65 3.52
C LEU A 180 6.45 -12.39 3.40
N THR A 181 5.15 -12.48 3.69
CA THR A 181 4.24 -11.33 3.65
C THR A 181 4.64 -10.29 4.68
N GLY A 182 4.87 -10.68 5.93
CA GLY A 182 5.34 -9.79 6.99
C GLY A 182 6.67 -9.12 6.65
N ALA A 183 7.62 -9.88 6.09
CA ALA A 183 8.92 -9.35 5.68
C ALA A 183 8.81 -8.36 4.50
N LEU A 184 7.97 -8.65 3.50
CA LEU A 184 7.73 -7.76 2.36
C LEU A 184 7.02 -6.47 2.80
N LEU A 185 6.02 -6.57 3.70
CA LEU A 185 5.36 -5.41 4.28
C LEU A 185 6.35 -4.54 5.07
N LEU A 186 7.18 -5.16 5.92
CA LEU A 186 8.18 -4.45 6.70
C LEU A 186 9.21 -3.76 5.81
N ARG A 187 9.73 -4.45 4.79
CA ARG A 187 10.67 -3.87 3.82
C ARG A 187 10.07 -2.69 3.08
N SER A 188 8.81 -2.79 2.65
CA SER A 188 8.10 -1.72 1.96
C SER A 188 7.86 -0.50 2.86
N ALA A 189 7.43 -0.75 4.10
CA ALA A 189 7.16 0.27 5.10
C ALA A 189 8.44 0.93 5.62
N SER A 190 9.58 0.23 5.61
CA SER A 190 10.88 0.74 6.08
C SER A 190 11.52 1.77 5.16
N LYS A 191 11.01 1.96 3.93
CA LYS A 191 11.46 3.01 3.03
C LYS A 191 11.11 4.38 3.62
N ARG A 192 12.13 5.17 3.92
CA ARG A 192 11.97 6.52 4.48
C ARG A 192 11.64 7.49 3.38
N ARG A 193 10.91 8.55 3.71
CA ARG A 193 10.83 9.73 2.84
C ARG A 193 11.64 10.83 3.49
N VAL A 194 12.60 11.36 2.76
CA VAL A 194 13.59 12.29 3.29
C VAL A 194 13.46 13.61 2.56
N PHE A 195 13.47 14.70 3.32
CA PHE A 195 13.64 16.06 2.84
C PHE A 195 15.00 16.54 3.34
N ASP A 196 15.91 16.90 2.44
CA ASP A 196 17.28 17.27 2.79
C ASP A 196 17.66 18.57 2.09
N ARG A 197 17.82 19.66 2.86
CA ARG A 197 18.21 20.98 2.34
C ARG A 197 19.66 21.02 1.91
N THR A 198 20.53 20.17 2.45
CA THR A 198 21.93 20.10 2.06
C THR A 198 22.07 19.47 0.67
N LEU A 199 21.28 18.42 0.37
CA LEU A 199 21.21 17.84 -0.96
C LEU A 199 20.24 18.56 -1.91
N GLY A 200 19.39 19.44 -1.37
CA GLY A 200 18.36 20.17 -2.13
C GLY A 200 17.20 19.30 -2.61
N GLY A 201 17.03 18.08 -2.06
CA GLY A 201 16.13 17.06 -2.62
C GLY A 201 15.14 16.44 -1.63
N TYR A 202 14.05 15.93 -2.19
CA TYR A 202 13.12 14.98 -1.59
C TYR A 202 13.26 13.61 -2.27
N TRP A 203 13.24 12.51 -1.50
CA TRP A 203 13.15 11.16 -2.08
C TRP A 203 12.56 10.13 -1.12
N ARG A 204 12.09 9.02 -1.71
CA ARG A 204 11.69 7.81 -0.98
C ARG A 204 12.74 6.70 -1.13
N GLY A 205 13.42 6.32 -0.05
CA GLY A 205 14.48 5.30 -0.11
C GLY A 205 15.11 4.92 1.24
N SER A 206 16.32 4.37 1.19
CA SER A 206 17.11 3.88 2.34
C SER A 206 17.68 4.99 3.24
N GLY A 207 17.26 6.24 3.03
CA GLY A 207 17.60 7.37 3.87
C GLY A 207 18.94 8.02 3.58
N LYS A 208 19.99 7.29 3.19
CA LYS A 208 21.29 7.90 2.87
C LYS A 208 21.52 7.96 1.36
N LEU A 209 21.82 9.16 0.87
CA LEU A 209 22.35 9.41 -0.47
C LEU A 209 23.73 10.06 -0.30
N SER A 210 24.70 9.62 -1.10
CA SER A 210 26.08 10.09 -1.03
C SER A 210 26.31 11.40 -1.79
N ASN A 211 25.49 11.68 -2.81
CA ASN A 211 25.58 12.87 -3.64
C ASN A 211 24.22 13.24 -4.26
N PRO A 212 24.06 14.47 -4.77
CA PRO A 212 22.83 14.91 -5.45
C PRO A 212 22.51 14.12 -6.73
N GLN A 213 23.51 13.60 -7.45
CA GLN A 213 23.28 12.81 -8.66
C GLN A 213 22.51 11.51 -8.38
N ALA A 214 22.71 10.92 -7.19
CA ALA A 214 21.99 9.73 -6.74
C ALA A 214 20.49 9.98 -6.47
N LEU A 215 20.05 11.25 -6.41
CA LEU A 215 18.65 11.62 -6.25
C LEU A 215 17.82 11.20 -7.46
N ALA A 216 18.32 11.47 -8.66
CA ALA A 216 17.63 11.18 -9.92
C ALA A 216 17.46 9.66 -10.17
N ALA A 217 18.23 8.82 -9.48
CA ALA A 217 18.13 7.36 -9.54
C ALA A 217 17.03 6.79 -8.63
N GLN A 218 16.40 7.60 -7.77
CA GLN A 218 15.33 7.13 -6.90
C GLN A 218 14.01 7.01 -7.69
N ALA A 219 13.15 6.08 -7.29
CA ALA A 219 11.87 5.87 -7.99
C ALA A 219 10.86 7.00 -7.73
N GLU A 220 10.89 7.61 -6.55
CA GLU A 220 10.06 8.75 -6.16
C GLU A 220 10.98 9.83 -5.59
N TRP A 221 11.16 10.94 -6.31
CA TRP A 221 12.01 12.06 -5.93
C TRP A 221 11.51 13.39 -6.50
N ALA A 222 11.98 14.50 -5.93
CA ALA A 222 11.80 15.85 -6.46
C ALA A 222 12.90 16.78 -5.91
N TRP A 223 13.22 17.87 -6.60
CA TRP A 223 13.99 18.96 -6.00
C TRP A 223 13.10 19.74 -5.03
N LEU A 224 13.66 20.22 -3.91
CA LEU A 224 12.87 20.96 -2.92
C LEU A 224 12.27 22.25 -3.51
N GLN A 225 13.01 22.92 -4.40
CA GLN A 225 12.55 24.14 -5.09
C GLN A 225 11.36 23.91 -6.04
N ASP A 226 11.17 22.67 -6.51
CA ASP A 226 10.06 22.29 -7.39
C ASP A 226 8.79 21.99 -6.60
N ILE A 227 8.88 21.80 -5.28
CA ILE A 227 7.71 21.61 -4.42
C ILE A 227 7.07 22.99 -4.20
N LYS A 228 5.81 23.13 -4.61
CA LYS A 228 5.06 24.41 -4.53
C LYS A 228 4.04 24.45 -3.41
N ALA A 229 3.54 23.29 -2.99
CA ALA A 229 2.60 23.19 -1.89
C ALA A 229 2.59 21.78 -1.29
N LEU A 230 1.98 21.68 -0.10
CA LEU A 230 1.49 20.43 0.44
C LEU A 230 -0.01 20.34 0.19
N GLN A 231 -0.52 19.15 -0.09
CA GLN A 231 -1.95 18.89 -0.25
C GLN A 231 -2.42 17.85 0.76
N LEU A 232 -3.47 18.18 1.50
CA LEU A 232 -4.16 17.24 2.38
C LEU A 232 -5.45 16.76 1.72
N LEU A 233 -5.62 15.44 1.65
CA LEU A 233 -6.79 14.78 1.10
C LEU A 233 -7.50 13.98 2.19
N GLN A 234 -8.82 13.93 2.10
CA GLN A 234 -9.67 13.06 2.91
C GLN A 234 -10.36 12.01 2.02
N GLU A 235 -10.33 10.76 2.44
CA GLU A 235 -11.04 9.65 1.81
C GLU A 235 -11.95 8.97 2.83
N ARG A 236 -13.25 8.87 2.53
CA ARG A 236 -14.18 8.07 3.33
C ARG A 236 -14.15 6.63 2.85
N ILE A 237 -13.56 5.75 3.65
CA ILE A 237 -13.58 4.31 3.39
C ILE A 237 -14.88 3.74 3.93
N THR A 238 -15.66 3.08 3.07
CA THR A 238 -16.90 2.38 3.46
C THR A 238 -16.78 0.90 3.11
N SER A 239 -16.96 0.04 4.12
CA SER A 239 -17.06 -1.41 3.94
C SER A 239 -18.49 -1.86 4.28
N ARG A 240 -19.12 -2.60 3.37
CA ARG A 240 -20.39 -3.29 3.62
C ARG A 240 -20.11 -4.73 4.03
N SER A 241 -20.67 -5.14 5.17
CA SER A 241 -20.68 -6.53 5.61
C SER A 241 -21.74 -7.32 4.83
N SER A 242 -21.49 -8.61 4.59
CA SER A 242 -22.49 -9.56 4.09
C SER A 242 -23.66 -9.76 5.06
N SER A 243 -23.51 -9.37 6.33
CA SER A 243 -24.54 -9.40 7.37
C SER A 243 -25.33 -8.09 7.54
N GLY A 244 -25.25 -7.14 6.59
CA GLY A 244 -26.05 -5.91 6.59
C GLY A 244 -25.46 -4.72 7.37
N GLY A 245 -24.39 -4.91 8.15
CA GLY A 245 -23.69 -3.82 8.82
C GLY A 245 -22.78 -3.01 7.88
N SER A 246 -22.69 -1.68 8.08
CA SER A 246 -21.70 -0.84 7.41
C SER A 246 -20.70 -0.27 8.41
N ARG A 247 -19.41 -0.38 8.11
CA ARG A 247 -18.34 0.33 8.83
C ARG A 247 -17.78 1.39 7.89
N SER A 248 -17.69 2.62 8.39
CA SER A 248 -17.00 3.69 7.69
C SER A 248 -15.95 4.33 8.58
N TYR A 249 -14.76 4.56 8.03
CA TYR A 249 -13.73 5.34 8.69
C TYR A 249 -13.15 6.35 7.69
N TRP A 250 -12.59 7.43 8.23
CA TRP A 250 -11.87 8.42 7.43
C TRP A 250 -10.40 8.04 7.37
N SER A 251 -9.84 8.14 6.16
CA SER A 251 -8.40 8.07 5.92
C SER A 251 -7.96 9.41 5.36
N TYR A 252 -6.78 9.87 5.77
CA TYR A 252 -6.21 11.13 5.32
C TYR A 252 -4.87 10.88 4.65
N GLU A 253 -4.58 11.62 3.59
CA GLU A 253 -3.38 11.49 2.77
C GLU A 253 -2.69 12.86 2.64
N LEU A 254 -1.37 12.89 2.84
CA LEU A 254 -0.53 14.07 2.62
C LEU A 254 0.33 13.86 1.37
N ASN A 255 0.26 14.83 0.46
CA ASN A 255 0.98 14.84 -0.81
C ASN A 255 1.82 16.11 -0.97
N LEU A 256 2.94 15.99 -1.69
CA LEU A 256 3.65 17.12 -2.29
C LEU A 256 2.97 17.49 -3.60
N VAL A 257 2.83 18.78 -3.89
CA VAL A 257 2.43 19.30 -5.19
C VAL A 257 3.65 19.94 -5.85
N LEU A 258 4.05 19.43 -7.01
CA LEU A 258 5.21 19.91 -7.76
C LEU A 258 4.82 21.02 -8.74
N SER A 259 5.81 21.75 -9.24
CA SER A 259 5.66 22.84 -10.23
C SER A 259 4.97 22.40 -11.52
N ASP A 260 5.16 21.14 -11.92
CA ASP A 260 4.55 20.52 -13.11
C ASP A 260 3.15 19.93 -12.82
N GLY A 261 2.58 20.20 -11.65
CA GLY A 261 1.28 19.69 -11.21
C GLY A 261 1.26 18.23 -10.78
N ARG A 262 2.39 17.50 -10.87
CA ARG A 262 2.49 16.14 -10.33
C ARG A 262 2.39 16.15 -8.81
N ARG A 263 1.96 15.01 -8.26
CA ARG A 263 1.82 14.81 -6.83
C ARG A 263 2.65 13.62 -6.35
N LEU A 264 3.31 13.75 -5.21
CA LEU A 264 4.08 12.68 -4.57
C LEU A 264 3.53 12.39 -3.16
N ASN A 265 3.21 11.13 -2.88
CA ASN A 265 2.65 10.72 -1.60
C ASN A 265 3.68 10.70 -0.47
N VAL A 266 3.42 11.49 0.58
CA VAL A 266 4.29 11.66 1.76
C VAL A 266 3.88 10.72 2.89
N MET A 267 2.60 10.65 3.25
CA MET A 267 2.13 9.69 4.26
C MET A 267 0.62 9.62 4.30
N ASP A 268 0.13 8.52 4.87
CA ASP A 268 -1.29 8.29 5.13
C ASP A 268 -1.50 8.17 6.64
N HIS A 269 -2.60 8.73 7.14
CA HIS A 269 -2.91 8.77 8.57
C HIS A 269 -4.41 8.58 8.81
N GLY A 270 -4.78 7.90 9.89
CA GLY A 270 -6.18 7.80 10.35
C GLY A 270 -6.64 8.93 11.29
N ASN A 271 -5.78 9.95 11.52
CA ASN A 271 -6.07 11.07 12.42
C ASN A 271 -5.66 12.36 11.72
N TYR A 272 -6.64 13.21 11.44
CA TYR A 272 -6.44 14.44 10.68
C TYR A 272 -5.56 15.44 11.42
N ASP A 273 -5.82 15.71 12.70
CA ASP A 273 -5.09 16.73 13.48
C ASP A 273 -3.58 16.45 13.51
N ARG A 274 -3.21 15.19 13.70
CA ARG A 274 -1.80 14.76 13.67
C ARG A 274 -1.19 14.87 12.28
N LEU A 275 -1.93 14.51 11.24
CA LEU A 275 -1.46 14.68 9.87
C LEU A 275 -1.28 16.17 9.53
N ARG A 276 -2.17 17.03 10.04
CA ARG A 276 -2.11 18.48 9.85
C ARG A 276 -0.89 19.08 10.52
N GLN A 277 -0.58 18.66 11.75
CA GLN A 277 0.64 19.05 12.46
C GLN A 277 1.91 18.61 11.71
N ASP A 278 1.95 17.35 11.24
CA ASP A 278 3.07 16.84 10.44
C ASP A 278 3.19 17.65 9.11
N ALA A 279 2.06 18.04 8.50
CA ALA A 279 2.04 18.88 7.31
C ALA A 279 2.55 20.31 7.59
N ASP A 280 2.16 20.94 8.70
CA ASP A 280 2.66 22.28 9.08
C ASP A 280 4.17 22.28 9.28
N ALA A 281 4.72 21.26 9.94
CA ALA A 281 6.16 21.14 10.15
C ALA A 281 6.92 20.99 8.82
N ILE A 282 6.39 20.19 7.88
CA ILE A 282 6.98 20.06 6.54
C ILE A 282 6.82 21.37 5.75
N ALA A 283 5.67 22.02 5.81
CA ALA A 283 5.40 23.28 5.13
C ALA A 283 6.36 24.38 5.59
N GLN A 284 6.57 24.50 6.90
CA GLN A 284 7.55 25.42 7.49
C GLN A 284 8.98 25.07 7.04
N PHE A 285 9.32 23.79 6.98
CA PHE A 285 10.62 23.33 6.50
C PHE A 285 10.85 23.58 5.01
N LEU A 286 9.80 23.63 4.19
CA LEU A 286 9.91 23.88 2.76
C LEU A 286 9.67 25.36 2.39
N GLY A 287 9.04 26.13 3.27
CA GLY A 287 8.58 27.49 2.96
C GLY A 287 7.40 27.52 1.99
N VAL A 288 6.49 26.54 2.06
CA VAL A 288 5.34 26.40 1.15
C VAL A 288 4.02 26.35 1.90
N ALA A 289 2.90 26.60 1.23
CA ALA A 289 1.57 26.55 1.84
C ALA A 289 1.02 25.10 1.95
N VAL A 290 0.10 24.89 2.89
CA VAL A 290 -0.73 23.68 2.97
C VAL A 290 -2.08 23.96 2.34
N LEU A 291 -2.47 23.13 1.38
CA LEU A 291 -3.74 23.21 0.65
C LEU A 291 -4.71 22.18 1.22
N GLU A 292 -5.91 22.64 1.51
CA GLU A 292 -7.00 21.84 2.06
C GLU A 292 -8.27 22.11 1.26
N ARG A 293 -9.12 21.10 1.14
CA ARG A 293 -10.46 21.25 0.58
C ARG A 293 -11.46 21.20 1.71
N GLY A 294 -12.13 22.33 1.95
CA GLY A 294 -13.26 22.44 2.87
C GLY A 294 -14.45 21.58 2.47
#